data_AF-A0A8S2YI00-F1
#
_entry.id   AF-A0A8S2YI00-F1
#
_cell.length_a   1.000
_cell.length_b   1.000
_cell.length_c   1.000
_cell.angle_alpha   90.00
_cell.angle_beta   90.00
_cell.angle_gamma   90.00
#
_symmetry.space_group_name_H-M   'P 1'
#
loop_
_entity.id
_entity.type
_entity.pdbx_description
1 polymer ?
#
loop_
_entity_poly.entity_id
_entity_poly.type
_entity_poly.pdbx_seq_one_letter_code
_entity_poly.pdbx_strand_id
1 'polypeptide(L)'
;MTKKDQQFIEENEKTDKQGRPPCNRYLFDKNHPQFESHLLVKRSIDITPVLVGPQIPNRTRDDMKERYSRSILTLFIPWRKVTDLCQKENTWVQALEQNQNALSATSQKTIDNIQLLHECKNDRDEHLLQVIEETNSNKEDEGDVPLRKNFAATLYDDDDDVDDLLEFLDTGESSERPLSADATENSYVESAAKAMIWNGRFYTIIKS
;
A
#
# COMPACT_ATOMS: atom_id res chain seq x y z
N MET A 1 18.00 -35.71 10.16
CA MET A 1 18.42 -34.95 11.35
C MET A 1 19.92 -34.75 11.27
N THR A 2 20.37 -33.65 10.65
CA THR A 2 21.76 -33.17 10.75
C THR A 2 21.76 -31.67 10.50
N LYS A 3 21.91 -30.93 11.60
CA LYS A 3 21.90 -29.47 11.73
C LYS A 3 23.19 -28.83 11.17
N LYS A 4 23.41 -28.82 9.84
CA LYS A 4 24.70 -28.33 9.30
C LYS A 4 24.71 -27.28 8.18
N ASP A 5 23.56 -26.81 7.67
CA ASP A 5 23.57 -25.85 6.54
C ASP A 5 23.08 -24.43 6.86
N GLN A 6 23.10 -24.03 8.14
CA GLN A 6 23.04 -22.61 8.52
C GLN A 6 24.40 -22.20 9.07
N GLN A 7 25.32 -21.85 8.16
CA GLN A 7 26.55 -21.17 8.54
C GLN A 7 26.22 -19.74 8.97
N PHE A 8 26.02 -19.57 10.28
CA PHE A 8 26.20 -18.30 10.96
C PHE A 8 27.68 -17.92 10.85
N ILE A 9 27.97 -16.81 10.17
CA ILE A 9 29.22 -16.08 10.36
C ILE A 9 28.94 -15.06 11.46
N GLU A 10 28.94 -15.52 12.72
CA GLU A 10 29.13 -14.65 13.88
C GLU A 10 30.63 -14.67 14.23
N GLU A 11 31.42 -13.86 13.52
CA GLU A 11 32.74 -13.48 14.02
C GLU A 11 32.53 -12.41 15.10
N ASN A 12 32.43 -12.90 16.33
CA ASN A 12 32.47 -12.14 17.56
C ASN A 12 33.92 -11.66 17.81
N GLU A 13 34.44 -10.78 16.97
CA GLU A 13 35.59 -9.94 17.32
C GLU A 13 35.09 -8.55 17.71
N LYS A 14 35.07 -8.28 19.02
CA LYS A 14 34.98 -6.91 19.55
C LYS A 14 36.26 -6.15 19.21
N THR A 15 36.41 -5.78 17.95
CA THR A 15 37.36 -4.75 17.54
C THR A 15 36.72 -3.40 17.83
N ASP A 16 37.42 -2.54 18.57
CA ASP A 16 37.06 -1.17 18.94
C ASP A 16 37.07 -0.25 17.70
N LYS A 17 36.26 -0.59 16.69
CA LYS A 17 36.20 0.09 15.40
C LYS A 17 35.29 1.31 15.55
N GLN A 18 35.91 2.48 15.65
CA GLN A 18 35.21 3.76 15.43
C GLN A 18 34.56 3.77 14.03
N GLY A 19 33.24 3.90 13.98
CA GLY A 19 32.49 3.98 12.73
C GLY A 19 31.03 3.54 12.85
N ARG A 20 30.27 3.68 11.76
CA ARG A 20 28.89 3.16 11.68
C ARG A 20 28.90 1.64 11.86
N PRO A 21 28.03 1.06 12.71
CA PRO A 21 27.97 -0.38 12.92
C PRO A 21 27.81 -1.14 11.59
N PRO A 22 28.51 -2.27 11.39
CA PRO A 22 28.36 -3.07 10.19
C PRO A 22 26.93 -3.57 10.07
N CYS A 23 26.34 -3.45 8.88
CA CYS A 23 25.04 -4.05 8.58
C CYS A 23 25.22 -5.56 8.31
N ASN A 24 24.31 -6.38 8.81
CA ASN A 24 24.32 -7.82 8.56
C ASN A 24 24.16 -8.10 7.07
N ARG A 25 25.00 -9.00 6.54
CA ARG A 25 25.02 -9.39 5.12
C ARG A 25 24.62 -10.85 4.99
N TYR A 26 23.82 -11.16 3.97
CA TYR A 26 23.31 -12.49 3.67
C TYR A 26 23.54 -12.78 2.18
N LEU A 27 23.75 -14.05 1.86
CA LEU A 27 23.74 -14.52 0.47
C LEU A 27 22.29 -14.67 -0.01
N PHE A 28 22.07 -14.57 -1.32
CA PHE A 28 20.81 -15.02 -1.89
C PHE A 28 20.64 -16.54 -1.75
N ASP A 29 19.47 -17.05 -2.12
CA ASP A 29 19.30 -18.48 -2.33
C ASP A 29 20.22 -18.95 -3.48
N LYS A 30 20.77 -20.17 -3.41
CA LYS A 30 21.66 -20.72 -4.46
C LYS A 30 21.01 -20.74 -5.84
N ASN A 31 19.67 -20.81 -5.90
CA ASN A 31 18.92 -20.81 -7.15
C ASN A 31 18.64 -19.40 -7.68
N HIS A 32 19.04 -18.34 -6.96
CA HIS A 32 18.78 -16.96 -7.37
C HIS A 32 19.81 -16.52 -8.43
N PRO A 33 19.40 -15.82 -9.52
CA PRO A 33 20.32 -15.38 -10.58
C PRO A 33 21.48 -14.50 -10.09
N GLN A 34 21.31 -13.84 -8.94
CA GLN A 34 22.31 -12.94 -8.35
C GLN A 34 23.09 -13.57 -7.18
N PHE A 35 23.01 -14.89 -6.98
CA PHE A 35 23.66 -15.59 -5.87
C PHE A 35 25.17 -15.35 -5.78
N GLU A 36 25.87 -15.43 -6.91
CA GLU A 36 27.34 -15.28 -6.95
C GLU A 36 27.80 -13.82 -6.98
N SER A 37 26.92 -12.89 -7.39
CA SER A 37 27.30 -11.50 -7.68
C SER A 37 26.86 -10.48 -6.63
N HIS A 38 25.81 -10.76 -5.86
CA HIS A 38 25.21 -9.79 -4.95
C HIS A 38 25.04 -10.34 -3.54
N LEU A 39 25.01 -9.42 -2.57
CA LEU A 39 24.70 -9.69 -1.17
C LEU A 39 23.44 -8.94 -0.76
N LEU A 40 22.61 -9.58 0.05
CA LEU A 40 21.49 -8.96 0.75
C LEU A 40 22.02 -8.27 2.01
N VAL A 41 21.66 -7.01 2.22
CA VAL A 41 22.05 -6.25 3.41
C VAL A 41 20.81 -5.96 4.24
N LYS A 42 20.76 -6.50 5.47
CA LYS A 42 19.74 -6.11 6.44
C LYS A 42 20.12 -4.78 7.05
N ARG A 43 19.23 -3.80 6.96
CA ARG A 43 19.43 -2.48 7.58
C ARG A 43 19.52 -2.64 9.09
N SER A 44 20.48 -1.94 9.70
CA SER A 44 20.71 -1.94 11.16
C SER A 44 19.76 -1.02 11.91
N ILE A 45 18.96 -0.23 11.19
CA ILE A 45 17.99 0.72 11.71
C ILE A 45 16.63 0.38 11.13
N ASP A 46 15.60 0.52 11.95
CA ASP A 46 14.23 0.40 11.49
C ASP A 46 13.90 1.56 10.57
N ILE A 47 13.31 1.25 9.43
CA ILE A 47 12.89 2.21 8.42
C ILE A 47 11.43 1.99 8.13
N THR A 48 10.66 3.08 8.02
CA THR A 48 9.27 3.02 7.57
C THR A 48 9.26 3.11 6.05
N PRO A 49 8.85 2.04 5.34
CA PRO A 49 8.70 2.13 3.89
C PRO A 49 7.56 3.08 3.55
N VAL A 50 7.79 3.97 2.58
CA VAL A 50 6.73 4.73 1.95
C VAL A 50 6.12 3.84 0.87
N LEU A 51 4.84 3.49 1.03
CA LEU A 51 4.12 2.74 0.02
C LEU A 51 3.79 3.68 -1.14
N VAL A 52 4.12 3.25 -2.36
CA VAL A 52 3.82 3.99 -3.59
C VAL A 52 2.75 3.22 -4.34
N GLY A 53 1.65 3.90 -4.66
CA GLY A 53 0.50 3.31 -5.34
C GLY A 53 -0.80 3.66 -4.63
N PRO A 54 -1.92 3.02 -5.06
CA PRO A 54 -3.23 3.24 -4.46
C PRO A 54 -3.24 2.98 -2.95
N GLN A 55 -4.08 3.73 -2.22
CA GLN A 55 -4.24 3.52 -0.78
C GLN A 55 -4.79 2.11 -0.50
N ILE A 56 -4.37 1.54 0.63
CA ILE A 56 -4.92 0.26 1.10
C ILE A 56 -6.42 0.48 1.39
N PRO A 57 -7.33 -0.28 0.78
CA PRO A 57 -8.77 -0.05 0.93
C PRO A 57 -9.25 -0.22 2.38
N ASN A 58 -10.41 0.35 2.69
CA ASN A 58 -11.08 0.14 3.98
C ASN A 58 -11.75 -1.25 4.03
N ARG A 59 -11.60 -1.97 5.15
CA ARG A 59 -12.16 -3.34 5.31
C ARG A 59 -13.68 -3.37 5.47
N THR A 60 -14.29 -2.25 5.88
CA THR A 60 -15.73 -2.17 6.21
C THR A 60 -16.61 -2.21 4.96
N ARG A 61 -16.08 -1.77 3.83
CA ARG A 61 -16.75 -1.74 2.53
C ARG A 61 -16.73 -3.11 1.87
N ASP A 62 -17.92 -3.71 1.68
CA ASP A 62 -18.06 -5.06 1.12
C ASP A 62 -17.48 -5.18 -0.31
N ASP A 63 -17.69 -4.16 -1.14
CA ASP A 63 -17.15 -4.05 -2.49
C ASP A 63 -15.61 -4.03 -2.53
N MET A 64 -14.98 -3.61 -1.43
CA MET A 64 -13.53 -3.46 -1.31
C MET A 64 -12.85 -4.63 -0.57
N LYS A 65 -13.60 -5.59 -0.01
CA LYS A 65 -13.05 -6.68 0.81
C LYS A 65 -12.02 -7.56 0.10
N GLU A 66 -12.24 -7.87 -1.18
CA GLU A 66 -11.27 -8.65 -1.97
C GLU A 66 -9.96 -7.87 -2.16
N ARG A 67 -10.06 -6.59 -2.51
CA ARG A 67 -8.90 -5.70 -2.73
C ARG A 67 -8.13 -5.44 -1.42
N TYR A 68 -8.86 -5.25 -0.32
CA TYR A 68 -8.29 -5.16 1.02
C TYR A 68 -7.52 -6.43 1.37
N SER A 69 -8.16 -7.60 1.24
CA SER A 69 -7.55 -8.88 1.59
C SER A 69 -6.29 -9.16 0.79
N ARG A 70 -6.33 -8.89 -0.52
CA ARG A 70 -5.16 -8.97 -1.43
C ARG A 70 -4.02 -8.06 -0.97
N SER A 71 -4.33 -6.82 -0.55
CA SER A 71 -3.34 -5.85 -0.08
C SER A 71 -2.66 -6.31 1.22
N ILE A 72 -3.45 -6.76 2.20
CA ILE A 72 -2.94 -7.23 3.49
C ILE A 72 -2.07 -8.48 3.32
N LEU A 73 -2.52 -9.46 2.53
CA LEU A 73 -1.74 -10.67 2.25
C LEU A 73 -0.41 -10.32 1.58
N THR A 74 -0.42 -9.44 0.58
CA THR A 74 0.79 -9.06 -0.17
C THR A 74 1.83 -8.35 0.69
N LEU A 75 1.39 -7.54 1.66
CA LEU A 75 2.28 -6.74 2.50
C LEU A 75 2.80 -7.48 3.73
N PHE A 76 1.97 -8.33 4.35
CA PHE A 76 2.26 -8.87 5.67
C PHE A 76 2.54 -10.38 5.70
N ILE A 77 2.23 -11.12 4.63
CA ILE A 77 2.58 -12.53 4.51
C ILE A 77 3.81 -12.67 3.60
N PRO A 78 4.86 -13.40 3.99
CA PRO A 78 5.98 -13.66 3.09
C PRO A 78 5.56 -14.54 1.91
N TRP A 79 5.86 -14.11 0.68
CA TRP A 79 5.54 -14.87 -0.53
C TRP A 79 6.67 -14.82 -1.55
N ARG A 80 6.74 -15.85 -2.41
CA ARG A 80 7.59 -15.89 -3.61
C ARG A 80 6.77 -16.03 -4.88
N LYS A 81 5.58 -16.64 -4.78
CA LYS A 81 4.60 -16.81 -5.84
C LYS A 81 3.23 -16.37 -5.35
N VAL A 82 2.37 -15.96 -6.28
CA VAL A 82 0.98 -15.59 -5.96
C VAL A 82 0.22 -16.74 -5.30
N THR A 83 0.55 -17.99 -5.67
CA THR A 83 -0.03 -19.20 -5.09
C THR A 83 0.32 -19.42 -3.62
N ASP A 84 1.38 -18.77 -3.12
CA ASP A 84 1.73 -18.81 -1.69
C ASP A 84 0.75 -17.96 -0.86
N LEU A 85 0.13 -16.95 -1.49
CA LEU A 85 -0.85 -16.08 -0.86
C LEU A 85 -2.28 -16.59 -1.06
N CYS A 86 -2.64 -16.93 -2.30
CA CYS A 86 -4.00 -17.33 -2.65
C CYS A 86 -3.97 -18.46 -3.70
N GLN A 87 -4.62 -19.58 -3.38
CA GLN A 87 -4.83 -20.68 -4.33
C GLN A 87 -5.91 -20.29 -5.35
N LYS A 88 -5.90 -20.91 -6.54
CA LYS A 88 -6.82 -20.52 -7.63
C LYS A 88 -8.29 -20.74 -7.28
N GLU A 89 -8.54 -21.66 -6.37
CA GLU A 89 -9.86 -22.09 -5.93
C GLU A 89 -10.41 -21.21 -4.79
N ASN A 90 -9.56 -20.37 -4.18
CA ASN A 90 -9.92 -19.54 -3.04
C ASN A 90 -10.13 -18.07 -3.47
N THR A 91 -11.01 -17.40 -2.75
CA THR A 91 -11.11 -15.93 -2.77
C THR A 91 -10.01 -15.30 -1.91
N TRP A 92 -9.68 -14.03 -2.13
CA TRP A 92 -8.65 -13.36 -1.32
C TRP A 92 -9.09 -13.22 0.13
N VAL A 93 -10.39 -13.05 0.38
CA VAL A 93 -10.96 -13.00 1.73
C VAL A 93 -10.73 -14.32 2.45
N GLN A 94 -11.09 -15.45 1.84
CA GLN A 94 -10.85 -16.78 2.44
C GLN A 94 -9.36 -17.04 2.68
N ALA A 95 -8.50 -16.62 1.76
CA ALA A 95 -7.06 -16.77 1.91
C ALA A 95 -6.53 -15.94 3.10
N LEU A 96 -7.05 -14.73 3.34
CA LEU A 96 -6.66 -13.92 4.48
C LEU A 96 -7.11 -14.57 5.80
N GLU A 97 -8.33 -15.08 5.87
CA GLU A 97 -8.85 -15.79 7.04
C GLU A 97 -7.97 -17.01 7.39
N GLN A 98 -7.57 -17.80 6.39
CA GLN A 98 -6.67 -18.95 6.57
C GLN A 98 -5.28 -18.55 7.09
N ASN A 99 -4.78 -17.39 6.68
CA ASN A 99 -3.45 -16.90 7.04
C ASN A 99 -3.44 -15.99 8.28
N GLN A 100 -4.58 -15.76 8.93
CA GLN A 100 -4.69 -14.81 10.04
C GLN A 100 -3.77 -15.17 11.22
N ASN A 101 -3.58 -16.47 11.46
CA ASN A 101 -2.68 -16.97 12.51
C ASN A 101 -1.19 -16.83 12.18
N ALA A 102 -0.84 -16.64 10.90
CA ALA A 102 0.54 -16.43 10.47
C ALA A 102 0.99 -14.97 10.64
N LEU A 103 0.04 -14.04 10.84
CA LEU A 103 0.34 -12.63 11.07
C LEU A 103 0.96 -12.42 12.44
N SER A 104 2.14 -11.78 12.48
CA SER A 104 2.77 -11.38 13.72
C SER A 104 1.93 -10.34 14.48
N ALA A 105 2.06 -10.28 15.81
CA ALA A 105 1.36 -9.27 16.61
C ALA A 105 1.67 -7.83 16.16
N THR A 106 2.89 -7.55 15.72
CA THR A 106 3.28 -6.25 15.17
C THR A 106 2.59 -5.96 13.83
N SER A 107 2.47 -6.97 12.97
CA SER A 107 1.72 -6.87 11.71
C SER A 107 0.25 -6.58 11.98
N GLN A 108 -0.38 -7.32 12.89
CA GLN A 108 -1.78 -7.12 13.28
C GLN A 108 -2.02 -5.69 13.77
N LYS A 109 -1.16 -5.18 14.67
CA LYS A 109 -1.24 -3.79 15.13
C LYS A 109 -1.13 -2.77 13.99
N THR A 110 -0.28 -3.05 13.00
CA THR A 110 -0.14 -2.17 11.82
C THR A 110 -1.40 -2.20 10.96
N ILE A 111 -2.01 -3.38 10.78
CA ILE A 111 -3.27 -3.57 10.05
C ILE A 111 -4.40 -2.82 10.77
N ASP A 112 -4.48 -2.93 12.10
CA ASP A 112 -5.47 -2.20 12.91
C ASP A 112 -5.28 -0.68 12.80
N ASN A 113 -4.02 -0.20 12.80
CA ASN A 113 -3.74 1.22 12.60
C ASN A 113 -4.16 1.71 11.22
N ILE A 114 -3.99 0.91 10.16
CA ILE A 114 -4.47 1.26 8.81
C ILE A 114 -5.99 1.46 8.84
N GLN A 115 -6.71 0.57 9.52
CA GLN A 115 -8.15 0.69 9.67
C GLN A 115 -8.54 1.95 10.49
N LEU A 116 -7.84 2.21 11.59
CA LEU A 116 -8.08 3.39 12.42
C LEU A 116 -7.86 4.69 11.65
N LEU A 117 -6.86 4.75 10.76
CA LEU A 117 -6.64 5.91 9.90
C LEU A 117 -7.82 6.20 8.99
N HIS A 118 -8.48 5.15 8.46
CA HIS A 118 -9.71 5.31 7.68
C HIS A 118 -10.88 5.81 8.53
N GLU A 119 -11.05 5.28 9.74
CA GLU A 119 -12.10 5.71 10.66
C GLU A 119 -11.92 7.19 11.04
N CYS A 120 -10.70 7.61 11.40
CA CYS A 120 -10.41 9.01 11.71
C CYS A 120 -10.56 9.93 10.49
N LYS A 121 -10.23 9.47 9.28
CA LYS A 121 -10.46 10.23 8.04
C LYS A 121 -11.95 10.47 7.84
N ASN A 122 -12.76 9.42 7.95
CA ASN A 122 -14.21 9.50 7.81
C ASN A 122 -14.84 10.45 8.85
N ASP A 123 -14.49 10.32 10.13
CA ASP A 123 -15.02 11.20 11.20
C ASP A 123 -14.68 12.68 10.94
N ARG A 124 -13.44 12.94 10.49
CA ARG A 124 -12.99 14.29 10.16
C ARG A 124 -13.76 14.85 8.97
N ASP A 125 -13.94 14.05 7.93
CA ASP A 125 -14.58 14.48 6.69
C ASP A 125 -16.10 14.69 6.91
N GLU A 126 -16.75 13.84 7.72
CA GLU A 126 -18.14 14.04 8.16
C GLU A 126 -18.30 15.33 8.96
N HIS A 127 -17.44 15.57 9.96
CA HIS A 127 -17.47 16.80 10.75
C HIS A 127 -17.24 18.04 9.87
N LEU A 128 -16.39 17.94 8.85
CA LEU A 128 -16.16 19.04 7.91
C LEU A 128 -17.41 19.35 7.09
N LEU A 129 -18.07 18.32 6.54
CA LEU A 129 -19.30 18.48 5.76
C LEU A 129 -20.41 19.15 6.58
N GLN A 130 -20.56 18.76 7.85
CA GLN A 130 -21.51 19.38 8.78
C GLN A 130 -21.22 20.88 8.97
N VAL A 131 -19.96 21.26 9.20
CA VAL A 131 -19.57 22.68 9.33
C VAL A 131 -19.83 23.46 8.03
N ILE A 132 -19.58 22.87 6.87
CA ILE A 132 -19.87 23.50 5.57
C ILE A 132 -21.39 23.71 5.40
N GLU A 133 -22.20 22.72 5.74
CA GLU A 133 -23.67 22.82 5.67
C GLU A 133 -24.22 23.87 6.63
N GLU A 134 -23.73 23.91 7.87
CA GLU A 134 -24.11 24.92 8.87
C GLU A 134 -23.71 26.34 8.43
N THR A 135 -22.50 26.52 7.89
CA THR A 135 -22.05 27.83 7.40
C THR A 135 -22.82 28.30 6.18
N ASN A 136 -23.26 27.40 5.30
CA ASN A 136 -24.11 27.74 4.16
C ASN A 136 -25.55 28.04 4.59
N SER A 137 -26.08 27.31 5.58
CA SER A 137 -27.42 27.57 6.14
C SER A 137 -27.49 28.89 6.92
N ASN A 138 -26.37 29.34 7.50
CA ASN A 138 -26.29 30.61 8.22
C ASN A 138 -25.96 31.83 7.33
N LYS A 139 -25.78 31.65 6.01
CA LYS A 139 -25.40 32.70 5.03
C LYS A 139 -26.59 33.42 4.37
N GLU A 140 -27.73 33.56 5.07
CA GLU A 140 -28.78 34.50 4.64
C GLU A 140 -28.60 35.92 5.20
N ASP A 141 -27.62 36.18 6.08
CA ASP A 141 -27.34 37.56 6.52
C ASP A 141 -25.83 37.78 6.81
N GLU A 142 -25.28 38.79 6.16
CA GLU A 142 -23.93 39.38 6.32
C GLU A 142 -22.66 38.62 5.85
N GLY A 143 -22.02 39.19 4.82
CA GLY A 143 -20.57 39.41 4.81
C GLY A 143 -19.67 38.26 4.35
N ASP A 144 -19.16 38.37 3.14
CA ASP A 144 -18.21 37.48 2.47
C ASP A 144 -16.96 37.18 3.32
N VAL A 145 -16.90 36.00 3.97
CA VAL A 145 -15.70 35.50 4.67
C VAL A 145 -14.99 34.50 3.74
N PRO A 146 -13.78 34.81 3.23
CA PRO A 146 -13.08 33.92 2.33
C PRO A 146 -12.65 32.65 3.06
N LEU A 147 -13.20 31.51 2.64
CA LEU A 147 -12.70 30.19 3.02
C LEU A 147 -11.19 30.14 2.71
N ARG A 148 -10.41 29.79 3.73
CA ARG A 148 -8.95 29.70 3.63
C ARG A 148 -8.61 28.59 2.62
N LYS A 149 -8.21 28.99 1.41
CA LYS A 149 -7.87 28.12 0.25
C LYS A 149 -6.92 26.95 0.55
N ASN A 150 -6.22 27.00 1.69
CA ASN A 150 -5.30 25.95 2.11
C ASN A 150 -5.97 24.69 2.68
N PHE A 151 -7.30 24.66 2.86
CA PHE A 151 -8.01 23.51 3.43
C PHE A 151 -8.64 22.58 2.39
N ALA A 152 -8.86 23.05 1.16
CA ALA A 152 -9.37 22.22 0.08
C ALA A 152 -8.36 21.14 -0.35
N ALA A 153 -7.05 21.40 -0.23
CA ALA A 153 -6.00 20.50 -0.71
C ALA A 153 -5.88 19.14 0.02
N THR A 154 -6.63 18.90 1.09
CA THR A 154 -6.63 17.62 1.83
C THR A 154 -7.92 16.81 1.66
N LEU A 155 -8.88 17.32 0.89
CA LEU A 155 -10.11 16.61 0.49
C LEU A 155 -9.92 15.73 -0.75
N TYR A 156 -8.74 15.76 -1.36
CA TYR A 156 -8.43 15.10 -2.63
C TYR A 156 -7.20 14.20 -2.45
N ASP A 157 -7.43 12.96 -2.05
CA ASP A 157 -6.44 11.88 -2.20
C ASP A 157 -7.14 10.51 -2.32
N ASP A 158 -8.34 10.51 -2.89
CA ASP A 158 -8.93 9.34 -3.52
C ASP A 158 -9.22 9.75 -4.98
N ASP A 159 -8.52 9.10 -5.92
CA ASP A 159 -8.66 9.23 -7.38
C ASP A 159 -10.02 8.73 -7.92
N ASP A 160 -11.05 8.65 -7.07
CA ASP A 160 -12.40 8.28 -7.48
C ASP A 160 -13.40 9.32 -6.92
N ASP A 161 -13.84 10.23 -7.80
CA ASP A 161 -15.19 10.85 -7.79
C ASP A 161 -15.50 12.10 -6.92
N VAL A 162 -14.63 13.12 -6.85
CA VAL A 162 -15.05 14.45 -6.34
C VAL A 162 -15.01 15.58 -7.38
N ASP A 163 -14.11 15.51 -8.37
CA ASP A 163 -14.08 16.51 -9.46
C ASP A 163 -15.22 16.28 -10.46
N ASP A 164 -15.57 15.01 -10.76
CA ASP A 164 -16.71 14.67 -11.63
C ASP A 164 -18.07 15.00 -10.98
N LEU A 165 -18.19 14.96 -9.64
CA LEU A 165 -19.44 15.31 -8.95
C LEU A 165 -19.65 16.83 -8.88
N LEU A 166 -18.57 17.62 -8.82
CA LEU A 166 -18.62 19.08 -8.88
C LEU A 166 -18.85 19.58 -10.31
N GLU A 167 -18.28 18.93 -11.33
CA GLU A 167 -18.50 19.27 -12.74
C GLU A 167 -19.91 18.84 -13.23
N PHE A 168 -20.46 17.76 -12.67
CA PHE A 168 -21.83 17.26 -12.92
C PHE A 168 -22.94 18.16 -12.35
N LEU A 169 -22.69 18.89 -11.26
CA LEU A 169 -23.66 19.82 -10.68
C LEU A 169 -23.67 21.20 -11.37
N ASP A 170 -22.62 21.53 -12.13
CA ASP A 170 -22.50 22.82 -12.83
C ASP A 170 -22.88 22.74 -14.32
N THR A 171 -22.89 21.54 -14.93
CA THR A 171 -23.23 21.35 -16.33
C THR A 171 -24.44 20.45 -16.52
N GLY A 172 -25.62 21.07 -16.62
CA GLY A 172 -26.88 20.41 -16.94
C GLY A 172 -26.96 19.91 -18.39
N GLU A 173 -26.06 19.03 -18.84
CA GLU A 173 -26.26 18.31 -20.10
C GLU A 173 -25.61 16.91 -20.10
N SER A 174 -26.45 15.91 -20.41
CA SER A 174 -26.11 14.48 -20.41
C SER A 174 -25.10 14.12 -21.50
N SER A 175 -23.95 13.54 -21.13
CA SER A 175 -23.15 12.76 -22.07
C SER A 175 -22.38 11.64 -21.37
N GLU A 176 -22.72 10.41 -21.75
CA GLU A 176 -22.19 9.15 -21.22
C GLU A 176 -20.68 8.99 -21.48
N ARG A 177 -19.88 8.74 -20.44
CA ARG A 177 -18.60 8.01 -20.54
C ARG A 177 -18.45 7.03 -19.38
N PRO A 178 -17.91 5.81 -19.62
CA PRO A 178 -17.83 4.79 -18.59
C PRO A 178 -16.57 4.98 -17.75
N LEU A 179 -16.74 5.35 -16.48
CA LEU A 179 -15.71 5.25 -15.44
C LEU A 179 -15.62 3.79 -14.99
N SER A 180 -14.43 3.20 -15.09
CA SER A 180 -14.14 1.89 -14.52
C SER A 180 -12.78 1.97 -13.82
N ALA A 181 -12.77 1.70 -12.52
CA ALA A 181 -11.62 1.65 -11.61
C ALA A 181 -10.44 0.78 -12.11
N ASP A 182 -10.67 -0.03 -13.15
CA ASP A 182 -9.63 -0.83 -13.81
C ASP A 182 -8.62 0.04 -14.57
N ALA A 183 -9.01 1.23 -15.05
CA ALA A 183 -8.13 2.08 -15.88
C ALA A 183 -6.95 2.68 -15.09
N THR A 184 -7.18 3.15 -13.87
CA THR A 184 -6.17 3.74 -12.98
C THR A 184 -5.22 2.69 -12.44
N GLU A 185 -5.73 1.50 -12.07
CA GLU A 185 -4.91 0.36 -11.64
C GLU A 185 -3.95 -0.11 -12.75
N ASN A 186 -4.43 -0.16 -14.00
CA ASN A 186 -3.61 -0.52 -15.15
C ASN A 186 -2.42 0.44 -15.36
N SER A 187 -2.60 1.75 -15.13
CA SER A 187 -1.53 2.75 -15.24
C SER A 187 -0.39 2.51 -14.24
N TYR A 188 -0.72 2.18 -12.98
CA TYR A 188 0.28 1.84 -11.96
C TYR A 188 0.99 0.53 -12.27
N VAL A 189 0.25 -0.48 -12.74
CA VAL A 189 0.83 -1.77 -13.14
C VAL A 189 1.83 -1.59 -14.28
N GLU A 190 1.48 -0.80 -15.30
CA GLU A 190 2.38 -0.49 -16.42
C GLU A 190 3.62 0.30 -15.97
N SER A 191 3.43 1.31 -15.12
CA SER A 191 4.53 2.10 -14.55
C SER A 191 5.49 1.26 -13.72
N ALA A 192 4.95 0.37 -12.87
CA ALA A 192 5.72 -0.56 -12.07
C ALA A 192 6.47 -1.59 -12.93
N ALA A 193 5.80 -2.16 -13.94
CA ALA A 193 6.42 -3.08 -14.90
C ALA A 193 7.58 -2.42 -15.64
N LYS A 194 7.37 -1.19 -16.13
CA LYS A 194 8.41 -0.40 -16.81
C LYS A 194 9.59 -0.10 -15.90
N ALA A 195 9.35 0.30 -14.65
CA ALA A 195 10.41 0.51 -13.66
C ALA A 195 11.17 -0.78 -13.33
N MET A 196 10.48 -1.92 -13.24
CA MET A 196 11.11 -3.22 -12.99
C MET A 196 11.98 -3.69 -14.16
N ILE A 197 11.52 -3.49 -15.40
CA ILE A 197 12.29 -3.78 -16.63
C ILE A 197 13.52 -2.87 -16.71
N TRP A 198 13.36 -1.57 -16.45
CA TRP A 198 14.46 -0.60 -16.51
C TRP A 198 15.57 -0.90 -15.51
N ASN A 199 15.22 -1.38 -14.31
CA ASN A 199 16.19 -1.77 -13.28
C ASN A 199 16.79 -3.18 -13.49
N GLY A 200 16.49 -3.86 -14.60
CA GLY A 200 17.04 -5.18 -14.94
C GLY A 200 16.69 -6.28 -13.92
N ARG A 201 15.62 -6.09 -13.13
CA ARG A 201 15.28 -7.00 -12.01
C ARG A 201 14.62 -8.31 -12.46
N PHE A 202 14.09 -8.35 -13.68
CA PHE A 202 13.58 -9.58 -14.30
C PHE A 202 13.92 -9.58 -15.80
N TYR A 203 14.49 -10.69 -16.30
CA TYR A 203 14.61 -10.93 -17.73
C TYR A 203 13.23 -11.31 -18.26
N THR A 204 12.78 -10.65 -19.32
CA THR A 204 11.61 -11.08 -20.08
C THR A 204 11.85 -12.51 -20.53
N ILE A 205 11.07 -13.47 -20.03
CA ILE A 205 10.99 -14.79 -20.67
C ILE A 205 10.25 -14.52 -21.98
N ILE A 206 11.00 -14.20 -23.02
CA ILE A 206 10.50 -14.18 -24.40
C ILE A 206 10.14 -15.64 -24.68
N LYS A 207 8.83 -15.95 -24.66
CA LYS A 207 8.34 -17.24 -25.11
C LYS A 207 8.59 -17.32 -26.62
N SER A 208 9.40 -18.30 -27.00
CA SER A 208 9.50 -18.87 -28.36
C SER A 208 8.18 -19.48 -28.80
#